data_AF-A0A0K2V1R5-F1
#
_entry.id   AF-A0A0K2V1R5-F1
#
_cell.length_a   1.000
_cell.length_b   1.000
_cell.length_c   1.000
_cell.angle_alpha   90.00
_cell.angle_beta   90.00
_cell.angle_gamma   90.00
#
_symmetry.space_group_name_H-M   'P 1'
#
loop_
_entity.id
_entity.type
_entity.pdbx_description
1 polymer ?
#
loop_
_entity_poly.entity_id
_entity_poly.type
_entity_poly.pdbx_seq_one_letter_code
_entity_poly.pdbx_strand_id
1 'polypeptide(L)'
;MKVWGHRKCPQSKETVDLHMWLYTRNNPDEPEVFKYNEADKLKESNFNSSKLTRMVVHGFGGDCNLTWILQMRRDLLNESDINLFCADWRNGTIYPDYGQGAANTQIAGKMIAIFFNNVSQIFEPIGPKLHLIGFSFGAQVCSFAGSNIKNCSRITGLDPAGPSFREHNTSFRLDKSDADFVDVIHTNGVYFTKGGIGLLEVSGHVDFYPFGG
;
A
#
# COMPACT_ATOMS: atom_id res chain seq x y z
N MET A 1 23.84 -19.51 8.30
CA MET A 1 24.08 -18.13 8.78
C MET A 1 22.73 -17.59 9.24
N LYS A 2 22.47 -17.59 10.56
CA LYS A 2 21.22 -17.04 11.13
C LYS A 2 21.40 -15.52 11.19
N VAL A 3 20.90 -14.83 10.19
CA VAL A 3 20.78 -13.37 10.21
C VAL A 3 19.30 -13.09 10.49
N TRP A 4 18.99 -12.06 11.27
CA TRP A 4 17.65 -11.66 11.75
C TRP A 4 17.19 -12.33 13.05
N GLY A 5 17.79 -11.86 14.15
CA GLY A 5 17.29 -12.05 15.50
C GLY A 5 15.97 -11.30 15.73
N HIS A 6 15.08 -11.94 16.48
CA HIS A 6 13.86 -11.43 17.12
C HIS A 6 12.88 -10.65 16.23
N ARG A 7 11.66 -11.22 16.06
CA ARG A 7 10.50 -10.50 15.49
C ARG A 7 10.34 -9.16 16.21
N LYS A 8 10.52 -8.06 15.49
CA LYS A 8 10.23 -6.72 16.02
C LYS A 8 8.71 -6.52 16.09
N CYS A 9 8.25 -5.88 17.16
CA CYS A 9 6.86 -5.43 17.22
C CYS A 9 6.71 -4.17 16.36
N PRO A 10 5.52 -3.95 15.74
CA PRO A 10 5.23 -2.69 15.09
C PRO A 10 5.37 -1.52 16.09
N GLN A 11 5.88 -0.38 15.61
CA GLN A 11 5.88 0.86 16.37
C GLN A 11 4.46 1.40 16.55
N SER A 12 4.29 2.41 17.42
CA SER A 12 3.00 3.04 17.63
C SER A 12 2.52 3.77 16.37
N LYS A 13 1.20 3.97 16.27
CA LYS A 13 0.57 4.72 15.18
C LYS A 13 1.05 6.18 15.13
N GLU A 14 1.39 6.78 16.27
CA GLU A 14 1.97 8.12 16.36
C GLU A 14 3.42 8.17 15.86
N THR A 15 4.13 7.05 15.95
CA THR A 15 5.51 6.96 15.43
C THR A 15 5.52 6.72 13.93
N VAL A 16 4.63 5.87 13.42
CA VAL A 16 4.48 5.62 11.99
C VAL A 16 3.88 6.82 11.26
N ASP A 17 2.98 7.55 11.92
CA ASP A 17 2.42 8.85 11.50
C ASP A 17 1.99 8.88 10.02
N LEU A 18 1.17 7.88 9.66
CA LEU A 18 0.64 7.76 8.30
C LEU A 18 -0.23 8.97 7.94
N HIS A 19 0.09 9.58 6.80
CA HIS A 19 -0.69 10.62 6.17
C HIS A 19 -1.31 10.13 4.85
N MET A 20 -2.55 10.54 4.62
CA MET A 20 -3.37 10.21 3.47
C MET A 20 -3.42 11.43 2.55
N TRP A 21 -2.65 11.42 1.47
CA TRP A 21 -2.52 12.55 0.56
C TRP A 21 -3.51 12.40 -0.58
N LEU A 22 -4.58 13.19 -0.58
CA LEU A 22 -5.60 13.17 -1.62
C LEU A 22 -5.22 14.10 -2.77
N TYR A 23 -5.20 13.55 -3.97
CA TYR A 23 -5.12 14.25 -5.24
C TYR A 23 -6.36 13.97 -6.08
N THR A 24 -6.79 14.99 -6.80
CA THR A 24 -7.85 14.91 -7.81
C THR A 24 -7.46 15.78 -9.01
N ARG A 25 -8.29 15.82 -10.05
CA ARG A 25 -8.10 16.77 -11.16
C ARG A 25 -8.20 18.24 -10.74
N ASN A 26 -8.84 18.54 -9.61
CA ASN A 26 -8.94 19.91 -9.08
C ASN A 26 -7.68 20.34 -8.30
N ASN A 27 -6.89 19.37 -7.84
CA ASN A 27 -5.66 19.60 -7.08
C ASN A 27 -4.59 18.55 -7.48
N PRO A 28 -4.12 18.57 -8.76
CA PRO A 28 -3.28 17.50 -9.27
C PRO A 28 -1.84 17.52 -8.73
N ASP A 29 -1.38 18.68 -8.25
CA ASP A 29 0.01 18.90 -7.82
C ASP A 29 0.16 18.98 -6.29
N GLU A 30 -0.78 19.64 -5.61
CA GLU A 30 -0.78 19.85 -4.16
C GLU A 30 -1.87 19.00 -3.48
N PRO A 31 -1.51 18.13 -2.51
CA PRO A 31 -2.46 17.25 -1.87
C PRO A 31 -3.28 17.94 -0.79
N GLU A 32 -4.51 17.47 -0.61
CA GLU A 32 -5.24 17.63 0.65
C GLU A 32 -4.83 16.50 1.59
N VAL A 33 -4.27 16.82 2.75
CA VAL A 33 -3.62 15.84 3.64
C VAL A 33 -4.49 15.53 4.85
N PHE A 34 -4.74 14.24 5.08
CA PHE A 34 -5.54 13.75 6.20
C PHE A 34 -4.77 12.75 7.05
N LYS A 35 -5.05 12.69 8.35
CA LYS A 35 -4.64 11.55 9.16
C LYS A 35 -5.57 10.35 8.95
N TYR A 36 -5.09 9.16 9.31
CA TYR A 36 -5.86 7.91 9.18
C TYR A 36 -7.23 7.93 9.91
N ASN A 37 -7.40 8.81 10.90
CA ASN A 37 -8.63 8.96 11.70
C ASN A 37 -9.45 10.22 11.34
N GLU A 38 -9.17 10.87 10.21
CA GLU A 38 -9.80 12.14 9.81
C GLU A 38 -10.61 12.01 8.51
N ALA A 39 -11.24 10.84 8.28
CA ALA A 39 -12.06 10.59 7.10
C ALA A 39 -13.29 11.52 7.00
N ASP A 40 -13.74 12.10 8.11
CA ASP A 40 -14.82 13.08 8.19
C ASP A 40 -14.50 14.39 7.47
N LYS A 41 -13.23 14.79 7.46
CA LYS A 41 -12.76 15.99 6.76
C LYS A 41 -12.85 15.89 5.24
N LEU A 42 -13.06 14.69 4.68
CA LEU A 42 -13.29 14.52 3.24
C LEU A 42 -14.58 15.21 2.76
N LYS A 43 -15.50 15.55 3.66
CA LYS A 43 -16.72 16.31 3.30
C LYS A 43 -16.43 17.72 2.79
N GLU A 44 -15.28 18.27 3.18
CA GLU A 44 -14.85 19.63 2.86
C GLU A 44 -13.71 19.64 1.84
N SER A 45 -13.39 18.49 1.23
CA SER A 45 -12.29 18.33 0.29
C SER A 45 -12.76 18.11 -1.16
N ASN A 46 -11.83 17.91 -2.09
CA ASN A 46 -12.14 17.54 -3.46
C ASN A 46 -12.60 16.08 -3.62
N PHE A 47 -12.68 15.30 -2.53
CA PHE A 47 -13.12 13.91 -2.58
C PHE A 47 -14.54 13.78 -3.09
N ASN A 48 -14.76 12.82 -4.00
CA ASN A 48 -16.08 12.52 -4.53
C ASN A 48 -16.36 11.02 -4.43
N SER A 49 -17.28 10.62 -3.55
CA SER A 49 -17.57 9.20 -3.27
C SER A 49 -18.10 8.43 -4.47
N SER A 50 -18.71 9.12 -5.44
CA SER A 50 -19.23 8.49 -6.66
C SER A 50 -18.12 8.00 -7.60
N LYS A 51 -16.90 8.54 -7.47
CA LYS A 51 -15.74 8.20 -8.31
C LYS A 51 -15.01 6.96 -7.82
N LEU A 52 -14.30 6.29 -8.74
CA LEU A 52 -13.32 5.27 -8.36
C LEU A 52 -12.23 5.88 -7.50
N THR A 53 -11.70 5.08 -6.57
CA THR A 53 -10.63 5.50 -5.67
C THR A 53 -9.43 4.59 -5.84
N ARG A 54 -8.27 5.17 -6.14
CA ARG A 54 -7.00 4.44 -6.19
C ARG A 54 -6.09 4.94 -5.09
N MET A 55 -5.30 4.05 -4.51
CA MET A 55 -4.27 4.42 -3.54
C MET A 55 -2.91 3.87 -3.96
N VAL A 56 -1.90 4.73 -3.97
CA VAL A 56 -0.50 4.34 -4.18
C VAL A 56 0.21 4.28 -2.82
N VAL A 57 0.94 3.19 -2.56
CA VAL A 57 1.68 2.96 -1.32
C VAL A 57 3.15 2.71 -1.62
N HIS A 58 4.03 3.56 -1.08
CA HIS A 58 5.47 3.47 -1.27
C HIS A 58 6.11 2.34 -0.44
N GLY A 59 7.35 2.00 -0.80
CA GLY A 59 8.14 0.94 -0.16
C GLY A 59 9.11 1.43 0.92
N PHE A 60 10.09 0.59 1.23
CA PHE A 60 11.13 0.84 2.23
C PHE A 60 11.97 2.08 1.91
N GLY A 61 12.20 2.95 2.89
CA GLY A 61 12.99 4.18 2.74
C GLY A 61 12.36 5.23 1.81
N GLY A 62 11.09 5.07 1.44
CA GLY A 62 10.40 5.94 0.50
C GLY A 62 9.45 6.95 1.14
N ASP A 63 8.86 7.78 0.30
CA ASP A 63 7.79 8.71 0.63
C ASP A 63 6.95 9.05 -0.62
N CYS A 64 5.89 9.84 -0.47
CA CYS A 64 5.00 10.22 -1.57
C CYS A 64 5.61 11.21 -2.60
N ASN A 65 6.79 11.78 -2.34
CA ASN A 65 7.48 12.69 -3.26
C ASN A 65 8.49 11.98 -4.18
N LEU A 66 8.60 10.65 -4.09
CA LEU A 66 9.42 9.88 -5.01
C LEU A 66 8.98 10.10 -6.47
N THR A 67 9.94 10.25 -7.38
CA THR A 67 9.68 10.56 -8.79
C THR A 67 8.70 9.58 -9.45
N TRP A 68 8.78 8.29 -9.14
CA TRP A 68 7.87 7.29 -9.71
C TRP A 68 6.42 7.46 -9.22
N ILE A 69 6.22 7.94 -7.99
CA ILE A 69 4.87 8.24 -7.45
C ILE A 69 4.32 9.50 -8.10
N LEU A 70 5.14 10.54 -8.25
CA LEU A 70 4.74 11.76 -8.93
C LEU A 70 4.33 11.49 -10.38
N GLN A 71 5.08 10.64 -11.08
CA GLN A 71 4.79 10.23 -12.44
C GLN A 71 3.52 9.37 -12.50
N MET A 72 3.40 8.33 -11.67
CA MET A 72 2.22 7.48 -11.60
C MET A 72 0.96 8.28 -11.25
N ARG A 73 1.06 9.25 -10.33
CA ARG A 73 -0.03 10.15 -9.97
C ARG A 73 -0.52 10.94 -11.18
N ARG A 74 0.41 11.58 -11.89
CA ARG A 74 0.10 12.32 -13.12
C ARG A 74 -0.60 11.43 -14.14
N ASP A 75 -0.06 10.24 -14.38
CA ASP A 75 -0.57 9.32 -15.40
C ASP A 75 -1.98 8.81 -15.04
N LEU A 76 -2.22 8.43 -13.78
CA LEU A 76 -3.52 7.97 -13.30
C LEU A 76 -4.60 9.06 -13.37
N LEU A 77 -4.28 10.31 -13.01
CA LEU A 77 -5.22 11.44 -13.07
C LEU A 77 -5.51 11.89 -14.51
N ASN A 78 -4.53 11.74 -15.40
CA ASN A 78 -4.71 11.99 -16.83
C ASN A 78 -5.61 10.91 -17.47
N GLU A 79 -5.40 9.64 -17.13
CA GLU A 79 -6.16 8.52 -17.67
C GLU A 79 -7.62 8.53 -17.21
N SER A 80 -7.90 8.86 -15.95
CA SER A 80 -9.23 8.71 -15.35
C SER A 80 -9.57 9.83 -14.37
N ASP A 81 -10.86 10.17 -14.27
CA ASP A 81 -11.36 11.06 -13.23
C ASP A 81 -11.63 10.27 -11.94
N ILE A 82 -10.66 10.26 -11.03
CA ILE A 82 -10.65 9.43 -9.82
C ILE A 82 -10.29 10.26 -8.57
N ASN A 83 -10.57 9.69 -7.40
CA ASN A 83 -9.89 10.09 -6.18
C ASN A 83 -8.57 9.30 -6.12
N LEU A 84 -7.43 9.99 -6.06
CA LEU A 84 -6.13 9.34 -5.95
C LEU A 84 -5.51 9.66 -4.59
N PHE A 85 -5.32 8.64 -3.75
CA PHE A 85 -4.58 8.78 -2.52
C PHE A 85 -3.11 8.33 -2.69
N CYS A 86 -2.19 9.01 -2.04
CA CYS A 86 -0.87 8.46 -1.72
C CYS A 86 -0.76 8.26 -0.20
N ALA A 87 -0.37 7.07 0.22
CA ALA A 87 -0.14 6.75 1.63
C ALA A 87 1.31 7.09 2.00
N ASP A 88 1.52 8.20 2.70
CA ASP A 88 2.83 8.62 3.17
C ASP A 88 3.08 8.10 4.59
N TRP A 89 3.90 7.07 4.70
CA TRP A 89 4.25 6.38 5.94
C TRP A 89 5.78 6.33 6.13
N ARG A 90 6.48 7.37 5.64
CA ARG A 90 7.94 7.47 5.63
C ARG A 90 8.58 7.23 7.00
N ASN A 91 7.93 7.71 8.08
CA ASN A 91 8.43 7.54 9.44
C ASN A 91 8.44 6.07 9.90
N GLY A 92 7.56 5.24 9.33
CA GLY A 92 7.51 3.81 9.57
C GLY A 92 8.50 2.99 8.74
N THR A 93 9.22 3.58 7.78
CA THR A 93 10.09 2.87 6.82
C THR A 93 11.52 3.38 6.75
N ILE A 94 11.99 4.03 7.81
CA ILE A 94 13.29 4.68 7.83
C ILE A 94 14.44 3.67 7.63
N TYR A 95 15.28 3.93 6.63
CA TYR A 95 16.54 3.21 6.42
C TYR A 95 17.53 3.52 7.54
N PRO A 96 18.32 2.55 8.06
CA PRO A 96 18.52 1.18 7.55
C PRO A 96 17.70 0.08 8.24
N ASP A 97 16.70 0.40 9.07
CA ASP A 97 16.04 -0.60 9.91
C ASP A 97 14.96 -1.41 9.17
N TYR A 98 15.39 -2.28 8.27
CA TYR A 98 14.53 -3.12 7.44
C TYR A 98 13.57 -3.99 8.27
N GLY A 99 14.06 -4.57 9.38
CA GLY A 99 13.24 -5.41 10.25
C GLY A 99 12.11 -4.63 10.93
N GLN A 100 12.38 -3.39 11.36
CA GLN A 100 11.34 -2.53 11.93
C GLN A 100 10.37 -2.06 10.86
N GLY A 101 10.85 -1.68 9.68
CA GLY A 101 10.00 -1.29 8.56
C GLY A 101 9.06 -2.43 8.13
N ALA A 102 9.56 -3.67 8.10
CA ALA A 102 8.75 -4.85 7.83
C ALA A 102 7.65 -5.04 8.89
N ALA A 103 7.97 -4.89 10.18
CA ALA A 103 6.97 -4.95 11.25
C ALA A 103 5.93 -3.83 11.13
N ASN A 104 6.35 -2.62 10.76
CA ASN A 104 5.48 -1.45 10.62
C ASN A 104 4.48 -1.56 9.46
N THR A 105 4.70 -2.46 8.49
CA THR A 105 3.71 -2.71 7.42
C THR A 105 2.33 -3.08 7.98
N GLN A 106 2.29 -3.83 9.09
CA GLN A 106 1.06 -4.23 9.76
C GLN A 106 0.26 -3.04 10.28
N ILE A 107 0.92 -2.10 10.96
CA ILE A 107 0.23 -0.94 11.55
C ILE A 107 -0.16 0.06 10.46
N ALA A 108 0.69 0.29 9.45
CA ALA A 108 0.37 1.14 8.31
C ALA A 108 -0.86 0.61 7.54
N GLY A 109 -0.91 -0.69 7.24
CA GLY A 109 -2.07 -1.31 6.57
C GLY A 109 -3.35 -1.21 7.38
N LYS A 110 -3.28 -1.45 8.71
CA LYS A 110 -4.42 -1.25 9.61
C LYS A 110 -4.91 0.19 9.65
N MET A 111 -4.01 1.17 9.64
CA MET A 111 -4.37 2.59 9.61
C MET A 111 -5.09 2.95 8.31
N ILE A 112 -4.62 2.45 7.15
CA ILE A 112 -5.31 2.60 5.86
C ILE A 112 -6.70 1.98 5.90
N ALA A 113 -6.83 0.76 6.46
CA ALA A 113 -8.12 0.08 6.59
C ALA A 113 -9.09 0.87 7.49
N ILE A 114 -8.63 1.40 8.61
CA ILE A 114 -9.44 2.27 9.48
C ILE A 114 -9.94 3.49 8.70
N PHE A 115 -9.07 4.14 7.94
CA PHE A 115 -9.45 5.29 7.13
C PHE A 115 -10.58 4.94 6.14
N PHE A 116 -10.39 3.93 5.27
CA PHE A 116 -11.38 3.58 4.25
C PHE A 116 -12.66 2.95 4.81
N ASN A 117 -12.59 2.25 5.94
CA ASN A 117 -13.79 1.80 6.65
C ASN A 117 -14.58 3.00 7.18
N ASN A 118 -13.92 4.02 7.74
CA ASN A 118 -14.59 5.26 8.14
C ASN A 118 -15.18 6.01 6.95
N VAL A 119 -14.48 6.09 5.80
CA VAL A 119 -15.05 6.62 4.55
C VAL A 119 -16.34 5.88 4.19
N SER A 120 -16.34 4.54 4.29
CA SER A 120 -17.54 3.73 4.00
C SER A 120 -18.70 3.99 4.95
N GLN A 121 -18.43 4.36 6.21
CA GLN A 121 -19.48 4.73 7.18
C GLN A 121 -20.05 6.13 6.93
N ILE A 122 -19.23 7.05 6.41
CA ILE A 122 -19.61 8.46 6.23
C ILE A 122 -20.33 8.68 4.90
N PHE A 123 -19.90 7.99 3.85
CA PHE A 123 -20.40 8.17 2.50
C PHE A 123 -21.17 6.92 2.05
N GLU A 124 -20.51 6.07 1.28
CA GLU A 124 -21.04 4.83 0.72
C GLU A 124 -19.93 3.78 0.71
N PRO A 125 -20.24 2.47 0.59
CA PRO A 125 -19.23 1.42 0.60
C PRO A 125 -18.11 1.68 -0.43
N ILE A 126 -16.90 1.97 0.06
CA ILE A 126 -15.77 2.34 -0.81
C ILE A 126 -15.06 1.12 -1.38
N GLY A 127 -15.11 -0.02 -0.67
CA GLY A 127 -14.40 -1.26 -1.02
C GLY A 127 -14.57 -1.65 -2.50
N PRO A 128 -15.81 -1.76 -3.02
CA PRO A 128 -16.05 -2.11 -4.42
C PRO A 128 -15.48 -1.15 -5.46
N LYS A 129 -15.08 0.06 -5.05
CA LYS A 129 -14.49 1.11 -5.90
C LYS A 129 -13.01 1.33 -5.63
N LEU A 130 -12.43 0.56 -4.69
CA LEU A 130 -11.09 0.78 -4.15
C LEU A 130 -10.06 -0.13 -4.83
N HIS A 131 -9.02 0.50 -5.37
CA HIS A 131 -7.84 -0.18 -5.90
C HIS A 131 -6.58 0.26 -5.15
N LEU A 132 -5.96 -0.67 -4.43
CA LEU A 132 -4.70 -0.44 -3.74
C LEU A 132 -3.53 -0.85 -4.63
N ILE A 133 -2.53 0.00 -4.79
CA ILE A 133 -1.35 -0.23 -5.62
C ILE A 133 -0.12 -0.04 -4.72
N GLY A 134 0.61 -1.12 -4.44
CA GLY A 134 1.71 -1.10 -3.49
C GLY A 134 3.01 -1.58 -4.10
N PHE A 135 4.10 -0.86 -3.87
CA PHE A 135 5.45 -1.28 -4.28
C PHE A 135 6.28 -1.79 -3.10
N SER A 136 6.97 -2.92 -3.25
CA SER A 136 7.89 -3.47 -2.24
C SER A 136 7.18 -3.66 -0.87
N PHE A 137 7.57 -2.96 0.20
CA PHE A 137 6.84 -2.93 1.47
C PHE A 137 5.41 -2.41 1.31
N GLY A 138 5.17 -1.48 0.38
CA GLY A 138 3.84 -0.97 0.09
C GLY A 138 2.87 -2.06 -0.37
N ALA A 139 3.35 -3.08 -1.10
CA ALA A 139 2.50 -4.23 -1.47
C ALA A 139 2.05 -5.02 -0.23
N GLN A 140 2.96 -5.19 0.74
CA GLN A 140 2.65 -5.85 2.01
C GLN A 140 1.71 -4.99 2.88
N VAL A 141 1.87 -3.65 2.84
CA VAL A 141 0.91 -2.72 3.46
C VAL A 141 -0.48 -2.87 2.82
N CYS A 142 -0.57 -2.98 1.50
CA CYS A 142 -1.84 -3.18 0.80
C CYS A 142 -2.51 -4.50 1.19
N SER A 143 -1.74 -5.58 1.41
CA SER A 143 -2.26 -6.85 1.94
C SER A 143 -2.95 -6.69 3.30
N PHE A 144 -2.26 -6.06 4.27
CA PHE A 144 -2.84 -5.80 5.59
C PHE A 144 -4.04 -4.83 5.53
N ALA A 145 -4.04 -3.88 4.58
CA ALA A 145 -5.17 -2.99 4.38
C ALA A 145 -6.39 -3.72 3.79
N GLY A 146 -6.21 -4.41 2.66
CA GLY A 146 -7.28 -5.08 1.92
C GLY A 146 -7.99 -6.15 2.73
N SER A 147 -7.24 -6.99 3.43
CA SER A 147 -7.79 -8.00 4.35
C SER A 147 -8.66 -7.43 5.49
N ASN A 148 -8.56 -6.13 5.77
CA ASN A 148 -9.33 -5.41 6.79
C ASN A 148 -10.34 -4.41 6.21
N ILE A 149 -10.45 -4.30 4.89
CA ILE A 149 -11.44 -3.47 4.19
C ILE A 149 -12.51 -4.38 3.60
N LYS A 150 -13.77 -4.13 3.92
CA LYS A 150 -14.88 -4.94 3.42
C LYS A 150 -14.99 -4.82 1.90
N ASN A 151 -14.95 -5.97 1.21
CA ASN A 151 -15.07 -6.08 -0.25
C ASN A 151 -14.06 -5.18 -0.99
N CYS A 152 -12.79 -5.21 -0.58
CA CYS A 152 -11.73 -4.50 -1.31
C CYS A 152 -11.67 -5.04 -2.74
N SER A 153 -11.92 -4.18 -3.73
CA SER A 153 -12.07 -4.63 -5.12
C SER A 153 -10.77 -5.15 -5.72
N ARG A 154 -9.66 -4.41 -5.55
CA ARG A 154 -8.40 -4.78 -6.19
C ARG A 154 -7.16 -4.40 -5.38
N ILE A 155 -6.17 -5.29 -5.40
CA ILE A 155 -4.79 -4.98 -5.04
C ILE A 155 -3.87 -5.25 -6.23
N THR A 156 -2.98 -4.31 -6.55
CA THR A 156 -1.84 -4.55 -7.44
C THR A 156 -0.55 -4.53 -6.63
N GLY A 157 0.17 -5.64 -6.60
CA GLY A 157 1.49 -5.78 -5.98
C GLY A 157 2.60 -5.55 -6.99
N LEU A 158 3.35 -4.46 -6.84
CA LEU A 158 4.52 -4.14 -7.66
C LEU A 158 5.77 -4.64 -6.92
N ASP A 159 6.33 -5.75 -7.38
CA ASP A 159 7.49 -6.45 -6.81
C ASP A 159 7.44 -6.55 -5.27
N PRO A 160 6.44 -7.25 -4.70
CA PRO A 160 6.23 -7.28 -3.24
C PRO A 160 7.49 -7.75 -2.51
N ALA A 161 7.85 -7.10 -1.40
CA ALA A 161 9.10 -7.41 -0.72
C ALA A 161 9.14 -8.86 -0.19
N GLY A 162 10.25 -9.56 -0.44
CA GLY A 162 10.48 -10.95 -0.06
C GLY A 162 11.08 -11.14 1.34
N PRO A 163 12.25 -10.53 1.65
CA PRO A 163 12.87 -10.69 2.96
C PRO A 163 11.93 -10.23 4.07
N SER A 164 11.83 -11.00 5.16
CA SER A 164 10.86 -10.86 6.27
C SER A 164 9.40 -11.22 5.96
N PHE A 165 9.06 -11.63 4.74
CA PHE A 165 7.68 -12.00 4.35
C PHE A 165 7.59 -13.42 3.78
N ARG A 166 8.59 -13.85 3.02
CA ARG A 166 8.59 -15.11 2.26
C ARG A 166 8.30 -16.37 3.08
N GLU A 167 8.85 -16.46 4.28
CA GLU A 167 8.68 -17.63 5.17
C GLU A 167 7.44 -17.53 6.06
N HIS A 168 6.68 -16.44 5.96
CA HIS A 168 5.48 -16.25 6.76
C HIS A 168 4.24 -16.88 6.10
N ASN A 169 3.26 -17.21 6.95
CA ASN A 169 1.92 -17.59 6.50
C ASN A 169 1.32 -16.47 5.64
N THR A 170 0.42 -16.82 4.73
CA THR A 170 -0.30 -15.87 3.85
C THR A 170 -1.00 -14.76 4.64
N SER A 171 -1.35 -14.98 5.90
CA SER A 171 -1.88 -13.90 6.78
C SER A 171 -0.89 -12.77 7.11
N PHE A 172 0.38 -12.88 6.70
CA PHE A 172 1.43 -11.89 6.96
C PHE A 172 2.15 -11.43 5.69
N ARG A 173 1.64 -11.78 4.50
CA ARG A 173 2.17 -11.33 3.22
C ARG A 173 1.05 -11.21 2.20
N LEU A 174 1.28 -10.49 1.11
CA LEU A 174 0.34 -10.42 0.01
C LEU A 174 -0.13 -11.82 -0.43
N ASP A 175 -1.43 -11.98 -0.49
CA ASP A 175 -2.14 -13.18 -0.91
C ASP A 175 -3.41 -12.80 -1.68
N LYS A 176 -3.85 -13.70 -2.56
CA LYS A 176 -5.06 -13.52 -3.36
C LYS A 176 -6.32 -13.29 -2.52
N SER A 177 -6.37 -13.76 -1.27
CA SER A 177 -7.52 -13.56 -0.39
C SER A 177 -7.66 -12.14 0.18
N ASP A 178 -6.67 -11.26 -0.04
CA ASP A 178 -6.67 -9.90 0.51
C ASP A 178 -7.62 -8.93 -0.22
N ALA A 179 -8.11 -9.29 -1.42
CA ALA A 179 -9.07 -8.52 -2.20
C ALA A 179 -9.84 -9.41 -3.19
N ASP A 180 -10.92 -8.89 -3.77
CA ASP A 180 -11.72 -9.61 -4.78
C ASP A 180 -10.87 -9.95 -6.02
N PHE A 181 -9.87 -9.11 -6.34
CA PHE A 181 -8.86 -9.39 -7.36
C PHE A 181 -7.48 -8.91 -6.91
N VAL A 182 -6.45 -9.72 -7.16
CA VAL A 182 -5.06 -9.41 -6.80
C VAL A 182 -4.18 -9.73 -7.99
N ASP A 183 -3.49 -8.74 -8.53
CA ASP A 183 -2.54 -8.91 -9.62
C ASP A 183 -1.14 -8.47 -9.19
N VAL A 184 -0.14 -9.29 -9.48
CA VAL A 184 1.22 -9.11 -8.98
C VAL A 184 2.21 -9.09 -10.13
N ILE A 185 3.16 -8.16 -10.09
CA ILE A 185 4.25 -8.06 -11.06
C ILE A 185 5.56 -8.33 -10.33
N HIS A 186 6.25 -9.40 -10.67
CA HIS A 186 7.53 -9.81 -10.08
C HIS A 186 8.66 -9.36 -11.01
N THR A 187 9.62 -8.60 -10.48
CA THR A 187 10.76 -8.10 -11.28
C THR A 187 12.12 -8.29 -10.61
N ASN A 188 12.14 -8.68 -9.32
CA ASN A 188 13.37 -9.04 -8.63
C ASN A 188 13.17 -10.18 -7.61
N GLY A 189 12.49 -11.24 -8.03
CA GLY A 189 12.00 -12.32 -7.15
C GLY A 189 13.07 -13.30 -6.63
N VAL A 190 14.28 -13.33 -7.21
CA VAL A 190 15.31 -14.30 -6.80
C VAL A 190 15.61 -14.26 -5.30
N TYR A 191 16.16 -15.34 -4.73
CA TYR A 191 16.53 -15.35 -3.31
C TYR A 191 17.50 -14.21 -2.97
N PHE A 192 17.38 -13.68 -1.75
CA PHE A 192 18.27 -12.62 -1.24
C PHE A 192 19.76 -12.99 -1.34
N THR A 193 20.09 -14.27 -1.18
CA THR A 193 21.46 -14.78 -1.37
C THR A 193 22.00 -14.61 -2.80
N LYS A 194 21.14 -14.32 -3.76
CA LYS A 194 21.44 -14.01 -5.17
C LYS A 194 21.14 -12.54 -5.53
N GLY A 195 20.88 -11.69 -4.54
CA GLY A 195 20.63 -10.24 -4.72
C GLY A 195 19.16 -9.85 -4.92
N GLY A 196 18.21 -10.78 -4.85
CA GLY A 196 16.79 -10.47 -5.03
C GLY A 196 16.10 -9.99 -3.76
N ILE A 197 15.18 -9.04 -3.92
CA ILE A 197 14.46 -8.40 -2.80
C ILE A 197 12.94 -8.52 -2.91
N GLY A 198 12.42 -8.98 -4.05
CA GLY A 198 11.01 -9.27 -4.27
C GLY A 198 10.62 -10.70 -3.86
N LEU A 199 9.33 -11.00 -3.79
CA LEU A 199 8.81 -12.36 -3.74
C LEU A 199 8.90 -12.99 -5.13
N LEU A 200 9.19 -14.28 -5.23
CA LEU A 200 9.01 -15.05 -6.47
C LEU A 200 7.75 -15.91 -6.39
N GLU A 201 7.36 -16.24 -5.16
CA GLU A 201 6.19 -17.02 -4.84
C GLU A 201 4.92 -16.32 -5.33
N VAL A 202 4.03 -17.10 -5.92
CA VAL A 202 2.69 -16.67 -6.30
C VAL A 202 1.99 -16.03 -5.09
N SER A 203 1.50 -14.81 -5.28
CA SER A 203 0.78 -14.03 -4.27
C SER A 203 -0.50 -13.40 -4.80
N GLY A 204 -0.79 -13.53 -6.10
CA GLY A 204 -1.99 -13.02 -6.73
C GLY A 204 -3.00 -14.07 -7.18
N HIS A 205 -4.10 -13.56 -7.72
CA HIS A 205 -4.95 -14.29 -8.67
C HIS A 205 -4.25 -14.40 -10.04
N VAL A 206 -3.47 -13.38 -10.40
CA VAL A 206 -2.65 -13.34 -11.61
C VAL A 206 -1.27 -12.81 -11.25
N ASP A 207 -0.23 -13.54 -11.64
CA ASP A 207 1.16 -13.20 -11.34
C ASP A 207 1.94 -13.10 -12.65
N PHE A 208 2.55 -11.95 -12.88
CA PHE A 208 3.33 -11.64 -14.07
C PHE A 208 4.83 -11.67 -13.73
N TYR A 209 5.62 -12.33 -14.58
CA TYR A 209 7.08 -12.45 -14.43
C TYR A 209 7.80 -11.90 -15.67
N PRO A 210 7.78 -10.57 -15.92
CA PRO A 210 8.51 -9.97 -17.03
C PRO A 210 9.98 -10.39 -17.01
N PHE A 211 10.49 -10.83 -18.17
CA PHE A 211 11.88 -11.28 -18.32
C PHE A 211 12.34 -12.39 -17.34
N GLY A 212 11.39 -13.14 -16.75
CA GLY A 212 11.68 -14.23 -15.81
C GLY A 212 11.41 -13.89 -14.34
N GLY A 213 11.21 -12.60 -14.03
CA GLY A 213 10.86 -12.09 -12.70
C GLY A 213 12.00 -11.98 -11.70
#